data_AF-A0A937Z0S7-F1
#
_entry.id   AF-A0A937Z0S7-F1
#
_cell.length_a   1.000
_cell.length_b   1.000
_cell.length_c   1.000
_cell.angle_alpha   90.00
_cell.angle_beta   90.00
_cell.angle_gamma   90.00
#
_symmetry.space_group_name_H-M   'P 1'
#
loop_
_entity.id
_entity.type
_entity.pdbx_description
1 polymer ?
#
loop_
_entity_poly.entity_id
_entity_poly.type
_entity_poly.pdbx_seq_one_letter_code
_entity_poly.pdbx_strand_id
1 'polypeptide(L)'
;MAQPLMLGVDTAGSYHWTVQGQPPWSQEAFFAALAELGVTHVNFHAVPITHAGERNAALMAESFAGMDRAVREHGLQYTVSLEAPNFAPRAEITPGVNEYDQPGGRHFWLLRMEWLRPLLPPEQPDPRLLAVIYDEAEHMQLSGNKYSDYPRDTFDQSFFVEAHGLPLPEAYERLVAECTRIRLEHYGSEVPLHTEQVWPDLFHIFARAGWTAVPKLLKEHLTPVVLSIALGAAIQYRHEGDRFWVSPDLWGVRGYPGHSPEALRSALLMGYWLGAEGMYVENVDYPGWEKHHPEAPPKGSLLAWDDAEHYALTRYGAVLQEFARAYIPSHPRAIDWRTYRPRVAIVRLPDGGWGQFDAGDRPFPHGEAASRNRLLGNRDRPLDAAASEWLQVWPILTHGVAKPGAISYNNPLVYPEMQDFFVPLDSVAVFDHRVTGVVLDGVECFIVCGHALSQATFDEIRARVADGATCIIARRLHEACTSRPSLPGDWLVLDDFADPALAAKLQPFLGPPDVARYRFADQTVEFRRGEAPDSVSVLRLRQSD
;
A
#
# COMPACT_ATOMS: atom_id res chain seq x y z
N MET A 1 -1.10 -24.17 -9.11
CA MET A 1 -1.29 -23.21 -10.22
C MET A 1 -1.61 -21.86 -9.60
N ALA A 2 -1.01 -20.77 -10.10
CA ALA A 2 -1.28 -19.44 -9.56
C ALA A 2 -2.76 -19.07 -9.76
N GLN A 3 -3.34 -18.32 -8.82
CA GLN A 3 -4.70 -17.79 -8.98
C GLN A 3 -4.72 -16.80 -10.16
N PRO A 4 -5.81 -16.80 -10.96
CA PRO A 4 -6.04 -15.74 -11.96
C PRO A 4 -5.95 -14.36 -11.31
N LEU A 5 -5.34 -13.41 -12.01
CA LEU A 5 -5.33 -12.02 -11.56
C LEU A 5 -6.75 -11.46 -11.64
N MET A 6 -7.23 -10.90 -10.54
CA MET A 6 -8.39 -10.02 -10.54
C MET A 6 -7.92 -8.60 -10.89
N LEU A 7 -8.28 -8.13 -12.09
CA LEU A 7 -7.91 -6.81 -12.58
C LEU A 7 -9.11 -5.88 -12.52
N GLY A 8 -8.91 -4.68 -12.00
CA GLY A 8 -9.95 -3.69 -11.76
C GLY A 8 -9.54 -2.25 -11.99
N VAL A 9 -10.44 -1.35 -11.62
CA VAL A 9 -10.26 0.10 -11.55
C VAL A 9 -10.99 0.61 -10.32
N ASP A 10 -10.65 1.80 -9.83
CA ASP A 10 -11.49 2.49 -8.86
C ASP A 10 -12.29 3.64 -9.50
N THR A 11 -13.14 4.27 -8.67
CA THR A 11 -14.01 5.37 -9.07
C THR A 11 -13.77 6.65 -8.26
N ALA A 12 -12.58 6.88 -7.67
CA ALA A 12 -12.36 8.09 -6.89
C ALA A 12 -12.47 9.33 -7.80
N GLY A 13 -13.21 10.33 -7.33
CA GLY A 13 -13.46 11.55 -8.09
C GLY A 13 -14.12 11.39 -9.47
N SER A 14 -14.80 10.26 -9.73
CA SER A 14 -15.32 9.95 -11.07
C SER A 14 -16.15 11.07 -11.70
N TYR A 15 -16.15 11.16 -13.02
CA TYR A 15 -16.94 12.14 -13.78
C TYR A 15 -18.43 12.06 -13.44
N HIS A 16 -18.94 10.84 -13.29
CA HIS A 16 -20.34 10.57 -12.97
C HIS A 16 -20.74 11.23 -11.65
N TRP A 17 -19.93 11.07 -10.61
CA TRP A 17 -20.21 11.69 -9.33
C TRP A 17 -20.01 13.20 -9.34
N THR A 18 -18.86 13.64 -9.85
CA THR A 18 -18.40 15.03 -9.69
C THR A 18 -19.03 16.00 -10.69
N VAL A 19 -19.37 15.52 -11.89
CA VAL A 19 -19.92 16.35 -12.98
C VAL A 19 -21.40 16.06 -13.20
N GLN A 20 -21.82 14.80 -13.25
CA GLN A 20 -23.21 14.43 -13.54
C GLN A 20 -24.10 14.37 -12.28
N GLY A 21 -23.51 14.28 -11.09
CA GLY A 21 -24.25 14.11 -9.83
C GLY A 21 -25.02 12.80 -9.76
N GLN A 22 -24.57 11.77 -10.49
CA GLN A 22 -25.20 10.45 -10.55
C GLN A 22 -24.16 9.36 -10.28
N PRO A 23 -24.56 8.22 -9.71
CA PRO A 23 -23.66 7.08 -9.57
C PRO A 23 -23.18 6.56 -10.94
N PRO A 24 -21.91 6.14 -11.07
CA PRO A 24 -21.43 5.52 -12.30
C PRO A 24 -22.20 4.23 -12.64
N TRP A 25 -22.62 3.46 -11.63
CA TRP A 25 -23.36 2.20 -11.82
C TRP A 25 -24.82 2.38 -12.27
N SER A 26 -25.31 3.61 -12.45
CA SER A 26 -26.62 3.83 -13.09
C SER A 26 -26.54 4.02 -14.60
N GLN A 27 -25.34 4.02 -15.19
CA GLN A 27 -25.14 4.21 -16.63
C GLN A 27 -24.66 2.91 -17.28
N GLU A 28 -25.30 2.49 -18.38
CA GLU A 28 -24.87 1.32 -19.14
C GLU A 28 -23.51 1.56 -19.81
N ALA A 29 -23.26 2.79 -20.27
CA ALA A 29 -21.99 3.17 -20.88
C ALA A 29 -20.80 2.97 -19.92
N PHE A 30 -20.99 3.13 -18.60
CA PHE A 30 -19.95 2.83 -17.62
C PHE A 30 -19.54 1.35 -17.66
N PHE A 31 -20.51 0.43 -17.67
CA PHE A 31 -20.22 -1.00 -17.77
C PHE A 31 -19.65 -1.40 -19.13
N ALA A 32 -20.09 -0.78 -20.22
CA ALA A 32 -19.50 -0.96 -21.54
C ALA A 32 -18.01 -0.57 -21.56
N ALA A 33 -17.66 0.55 -20.92
CA ALA A 33 -16.29 1.01 -20.74
C ALA A 33 -15.43 0.02 -19.92
N LEU A 34 -15.95 -0.48 -18.80
CA LEU A 34 -15.25 -1.49 -17.99
C LEU A 34 -15.02 -2.78 -18.80
N ALA A 35 -16.04 -3.23 -19.53
CA ALA A 35 -15.91 -4.36 -20.42
C ALA A 35 -14.85 -4.09 -21.49
N GLU A 36 -14.83 -2.92 -22.14
CA GLU A 36 -13.83 -2.54 -23.12
C GLU A 36 -12.40 -2.58 -22.56
N LEU A 37 -12.17 -2.06 -21.35
CA LEU A 37 -10.90 -2.14 -20.63
C LEU A 37 -10.49 -3.59 -20.30
N GLY A 38 -11.43 -4.52 -20.24
CA GLY A 38 -11.18 -5.93 -19.90
C GLY A 38 -11.02 -6.16 -18.40
N VAL A 39 -11.60 -5.30 -17.57
CA VAL A 39 -11.58 -5.43 -16.12
C VAL A 39 -12.75 -6.24 -15.60
N THR A 40 -12.58 -6.82 -14.41
CA THR A 40 -13.55 -7.73 -13.76
C THR A 40 -13.90 -7.30 -12.34
N HIS A 41 -13.22 -6.26 -11.84
CA HIS A 41 -13.37 -5.72 -10.49
C HIS A 41 -13.50 -4.20 -10.54
N VAL A 42 -14.29 -3.63 -9.63
CA VAL A 42 -14.41 -2.18 -9.43
C VAL A 42 -14.29 -1.84 -7.95
N ASN A 43 -13.48 -0.85 -7.60
CA ASN A 43 -13.44 -0.28 -6.26
C ASN A 43 -14.29 1.00 -6.20
N PHE A 44 -15.46 0.93 -5.55
CA PHE A 44 -16.37 2.07 -5.45
C PHE A 44 -16.10 2.88 -4.20
N HIS A 45 -15.91 4.20 -4.35
CA HIS A 45 -15.77 5.10 -3.20
C HIS A 45 -17.15 5.39 -2.60
N ALA A 46 -17.34 5.03 -1.33
CA ALA A 46 -18.59 5.27 -0.64
C ALA A 46 -18.76 6.75 -0.33
N VAL A 47 -19.80 7.36 -0.90
CA VAL A 47 -20.17 8.76 -0.64
C VAL A 47 -21.32 8.81 0.37
N PRO A 48 -21.14 9.43 1.55
CA PRO A 48 -22.23 9.60 2.51
C PRO A 48 -23.39 10.43 1.96
N ILE A 49 -24.60 9.90 2.05
CA ILE A 49 -25.83 10.65 1.76
C ILE A 49 -26.25 11.40 3.03
N THR A 50 -26.14 12.72 3.00
CA THR A 50 -26.36 13.59 4.17
C THR A 50 -27.46 14.63 4.01
N HIS A 51 -28.12 14.70 2.84
CA HIS A 51 -28.99 15.83 2.46
C HIS A 51 -30.51 15.57 2.53
N ALA A 52 -30.95 14.35 2.87
CA ALA A 52 -32.35 13.91 2.91
C ALA A 52 -32.91 13.70 4.33
N GLY A 53 -32.20 14.16 5.37
CA GLY A 53 -32.64 14.10 6.77
C GLY A 53 -32.84 12.65 7.24
N GLU A 54 -34.01 12.34 7.81
CA GLU A 54 -34.32 11.00 8.33
C GLU A 54 -34.25 9.88 7.27
N ARG A 55 -34.30 10.23 5.97
CA ARG A 55 -34.21 9.27 4.87
C ARG A 55 -32.79 8.92 4.46
N ASN A 56 -31.78 9.63 4.95
CA ASN A 56 -30.37 9.44 4.59
C ASN A 56 -29.93 7.97 4.72
N ALA A 57 -30.17 7.33 5.87
CA ALA A 57 -29.78 5.95 6.10
C ALA A 57 -30.51 4.95 5.18
N ALA A 58 -31.79 5.18 4.87
CA ALA A 58 -32.54 4.34 3.93
C ALA A 58 -32.01 4.49 2.51
N LEU A 59 -31.72 5.72 2.07
CA LEU A 59 -31.12 6.00 0.76
C LEU A 59 -29.70 5.42 0.64
N MET A 60 -28.92 5.42 1.73
CA MET A 60 -27.62 4.72 1.76
C MET A 60 -27.81 3.23 1.50
N ALA A 61 -28.74 2.58 2.20
CA ALA A 61 -29.04 1.16 1.99
C ALA A 61 -29.51 0.87 0.55
N GLU A 62 -30.40 1.70 0.00
CA GLU A 62 -30.87 1.61 -1.38
C GLU A 62 -29.73 1.78 -2.39
N SER A 63 -28.80 2.71 -2.14
CA SER A 63 -27.62 2.94 -2.97
C SER A 63 -26.72 1.70 -3.04
N PHE A 64 -26.38 1.10 -1.88
CA PHE A 64 -25.61 -0.13 -1.82
C PHE A 64 -26.30 -1.30 -2.53
N ALA A 65 -27.61 -1.47 -2.33
CA ALA A 65 -28.38 -2.52 -2.99
C ALA A 65 -28.49 -2.30 -4.52
N GLY A 66 -28.59 -1.03 -4.95
CA GLY A 66 -28.59 -0.66 -6.37
C GLY A 66 -27.25 -0.96 -7.04
N MET A 67 -26.15 -0.59 -6.38
CA MET A 67 -24.79 -0.90 -6.82
C MET A 67 -24.55 -2.41 -6.95
N ASP A 68 -24.85 -3.23 -5.91
CA ASP A 68 -24.66 -4.68 -5.97
C ASP A 68 -25.46 -5.31 -7.13
N ARG A 69 -26.71 -4.89 -7.31
CA ARG A 69 -27.56 -5.38 -8.41
C ARG A 69 -26.94 -5.10 -9.77
N ALA A 70 -26.54 -3.85 -10.00
CA ALA A 70 -25.96 -3.43 -11.27
C ALA A 70 -24.64 -4.16 -11.57
N VAL A 71 -23.76 -4.29 -10.56
CA VAL A 71 -22.50 -5.04 -10.66
C VAL A 71 -22.74 -6.52 -10.98
N ARG A 72 -23.73 -7.13 -10.32
CA ARG A 72 -24.11 -8.53 -10.51
C ARG A 72 -24.68 -8.82 -11.89
N GLU A 73 -25.52 -7.93 -12.41
CA GLU A 73 -26.09 -8.01 -13.77
C GLU A 73 -24.99 -8.03 -14.85
N HIS A 74 -23.86 -7.38 -14.57
CA HIS A 74 -22.70 -7.32 -15.46
C HIS A 74 -21.61 -8.36 -15.15
N GLY A 75 -21.83 -9.25 -14.18
CA GLY A 75 -20.88 -10.32 -13.83
C GLY A 75 -19.55 -9.81 -13.26
N LEU A 76 -19.54 -8.59 -12.70
CA LEU A 76 -18.36 -8.00 -12.07
C LEU A 76 -18.32 -8.30 -10.57
N GLN A 77 -17.16 -8.10 -9.96
CA GLN A 77 -16.98 -8.08 -8.50
C GLN A 77 -16.62 -6.66 -8.05
N TYR A 78 -16.76 -6.35 -6.76
CA TYR A 78 -16.45 -5.01 -6.29
C TYR A 78 -15.92 -4.96 -4.86
N THR A 79 -15.25 -3.86 -4.56
CA THR A 79 -14.88 -3.44 -3.20
C THR A 79 -15.50 -2.08 -2.91
N VAL A 80 -15.61 -1.73 -1.63
CA VAL A 80 -16.11 -0.43 -1.19
C VAL A 80 -15.01 0.32 -0.47
N SER A 81 -14.53 1.43 -1.03
CA SER A 81 -13.52 2.28 -0.42
C SER A 81 -14.13 3.30 0.53
N LEU A 82 -13.50 3.47 1.70
CA LEU A 82 -13.87 4.40 2.75
C LEU A 82 -12.83 5.53 2.83
N GLU A 83 -12.99 6.50 1.94
CA GLU A 83 -12.08 7.64 1.82
C GLU A 83 -12.71 8.95 2.34
N ALA A 84 -14.05 9.04 2.36
CA ALA A 84 -14.76 10.27 2.73
C ALA A 84 -14.38 10.89 4.09
N PRO A 85 -14.06 10.12 5.16
CA PRO A 85 -13.54 10.69 6.42
C PRO A 85 -12.20 11.41 6.25
N ASN A 86 -11.41 11.06 5.24
CA ASN A 86 -10.10 11.67 5.00
C ASN A 86 -10.25 13.14 4.60
N PHE A 87 -11.38 13.53 4.01
CA PHE A 87 -11.62 14.87 3.47
C PHE A 87 -12.80 15.62 4.11
N ALA A 88 -13.44 15.03 5.12
CA ALA A 88 -14.54 15.67 5.83
C ALA A 88 -14.47 15.37 7.33
N PRO A 89 -14.66 16.39 8.20
CA PRO A 89 -14.59 16.19 9.64
C PRO A 89 -15.88 15.58 10.20
N ARG A 90 -16.94 15.49 9.38
CA ARG A 90 -18.24 14.97 9.79
C ARG A 90 -19.06 14.46 8.61
N ALA A 91 -19.92 13.48 8.89
CA ALA A 91 -21.03 13.10 8.02
C ALA A 91 -22.24 12.70 8.87
N GLU A 92 -23.39 13.32 8.62
CA GLU A 92 -24.66 12.99 9.32
C GLU A 92 -25.58 12.14 8.44
N ILE A 93 -25.36 10.82 8.45
CA ILE A 93 -26.27 9.87 7.80
C ILE A 93 -27.48 9.61 8.70
N THR A 94 -27.31 9.56 10.02
CA THR A 94 -28.43 9.70 10.96
C THR A 94 -28.46 11.14 11.48
N PRO A 95 -29.62 11.84 11.44
CA PRO A 95 -29.72 13.20 11.93
C PRO A 95 -29.18 13.36 13.35
N GLY A 96 -28.24 14.28 13.55
CA GLY A 96 -27.59 14.54 14.83
C GLY A 96 -26.53 13.53 15.27
N VAL A 97 -26.19 12.55 14.43
CA VAL A 97 -25.10 11.59 14.66
C VAL A 97 -24.02 11.82 13.61
N ASN A 98 -22.81 12.14 14.06
CA ASN A 98 -21.65 12.14 13.19
C ASN A 98 -21.13 10.69 13.03
N GLU A 99 -21.26 10.12 11.83
CA GLU A 99 -20.84 8.74 11.53
C GLU A 99 -19.32 8.53 11.63
N TYR A 100 -18.55 9.62 11.61
CA TYR A 100 -17.09 9.56 11.68
C TYR A 100 -16.58 9.60 13.12
N ASP A 101 -17.39 10.07 14.08
CA ASP A 101 -17.00 10.12 15.49
C ASP A 101 -17.05 8.72 16.10
N GLN A 102 -15.89 8.21 16.52
CA GLN A 102 -15.74 6.91 17.15
C GLN A 102 -15.32 7.06 18.62
N PRO A 103 -15.68 6.11 19.52
CA PRO A 103 -15.36 6.20 20.94
C PRO A 103 -13.87 6.45 21.19
N GLY A 104 -13.53 7.33 22.14
CA GLY A 104 -12.13 7.67 22.44
C GLY A 104 -11.55 8.82 21.61
N GLY A 105 -12.39 9.62 20.94
CA GLY A 105 -11.94 10.79 20.18
C GLY A 105 -11.30 10.44 18.85
N ARG A 106 -11.77 9.34 18.25
CA ARG A 106 -11.24 8.78 17.01
C ARG A 106 -12.13 9.19 15.84
N HIS A 107 -11.53 9.35 14.66
CA HIS A 107 -12.22 9.81 13.46
C HIS A 107 -12.02 8.83 12.31
N PHE A 108 -13.02 8.00 12.04
CA PHE A 108 -13.07 7.08 10.89
C PHE A 108 -14.49 6.54 10.72
N TRP A 109 -14.79 5.96 9.55
CA TRP A 109 -16.12 5.40 9.28
C TRP A 109 -16.17 3.89 9.51
N LEU A 110 -17.07 3.46 10.38
CA LEU A 110 -17.50 2.08 10.48
C LEU A 110 -18.75 1.87 9.63
N LEU A 111 -18.58 1.33 8.42
CA LEU A 111 -19.70 1.12 7.51
C LEU A 111 -20.72 0.18 8.15
N ARG A 112 -22.01 0.55 8.16
CA ARG A 112 -23.02 -0.17 8.94
C ARG A 112 -23.29 -1.55 8.34
N MET A 113 -23.24 -2.58 9.19
CA MET A 113 -23.56 -3.95 8.78
C MET A 113 -25.00 -4.12 8.29
N GLU A 114 -25.92 -3.23 8.66
CA GLU A 114 -27.30 -3.24 8.13
C GLU A 114 -27.36 -2.99 6.61
N TRP A 115 -26.37 -2.27 6.04
CA TRP A 115 -26.27 -2.04 4.59
C TRP A 115 -25.52 -3.17 3.88
N LEU A 116 -24.59 -3.83 4.58
CA LEU A 116 -23.71 -4.84 4.00
C LEU A 116 -24.30 -6.25 4.07
N ARG A 117 -24.94 -6.64 5.17
CA ARG A 117 -25.51 -8.00 5.35
C ARG A 117 -26.41 -8.45 4.19
N PRO A 118 -27.29 -7.61 3.61
CA PRO A 118 -28.09 -8.01 2.45
C PRO A 118 -27.28 -8.38 1.19
N LEU A 119 -25.99 -8.04 1.14
CA LEU A 119 -25.06 -8.25 0.03
C LEU A 119 -24.14 -9.46 0.25
N LEU A 120 -24.21 -10.08 1.44
CA LEU A 120 -23.31 -11.13 1.92
C LEU A 120 -24.06 -12.46 2.09
N PRO A 121 -23.36 -13.60 2.22
CA PRO A 121 -23.99 -14.85 2.60
C PRO A 121 -24.56 -14.80 4.03
N PRO A 122 -25.68 -15.49 4.32
CA PRO A 122 -26.45 -16.35 3.42
C PRO A 122 -27.43 -15.62 2.48
N GLU A 123 -27.70 -14.33 2.69
CA GLU A 123 -28.65 -13.53 1.90
C GLU A 123 -28.27 -13.50 0.41
N GLN A 124 -26.97 -13.48 0.10
CA GLN A 124 -26.39 -13.62 -1.23
C GLN A 124 -25.39 -14.78 -1.27
N PRO A 125 -25.78 -15.96 -1.77
CA PRO A 125 -24.89 -17.12 -1.87
C PRO A 125 -23.67 -16.92 -2.79
N ASP A 126 -23.76 -15.98 -3.73
CA ASP A 126 -22.67 -15.58 -4.65
C ASP A 126 -22.35 -14.08 -4.42
N PRO A 127 -21.69 -13.72 -3.29
CA PRO A 127 -21.45 -12.33 -2.96
C PRO A 127 -20.53 -11.68 -4.00
N ARG A 128 -20.91 -10.49 -4.48
CA ARG A 128 -20.07 -9.68 -5.37
C ARG A 128 -19.16 -8.72 -4.61
N LEU A 129 -19.54 -8.34 -3.39
CA LEU A 129 -18.68 -7.59 -2.47
C LEU A 129 -17.52 -8.47 -2.01
N LEU A 130 -16.30 -8.02 -2.28
CA LEU A 130 -15.07 -8.71 -1.92
C LEU A 130 -14.48 -8.23 -0.61
N ALA A 131 -14.52 -6.92 -0.37
CA ALA A 131 -13.94 -6.30 0.81
C ALA A 131 -14.43 -4.86 0.99
N VAL A 132 -14.26 -4.36 2.21
CA VAL A 132 -14.25 -2.92 2.51
C VAL A 132 -12.80 -2.47 2.59
N ILE A 133 -12.45 -1.41 1.85
CA ILE A 133 -11.11 -0.82 1.83
C ILE A 133 -11.12 0.43 2.69
N TYR A 134 -10.21 0.50 3.67
CA TYR A 134 -9.89 1.76 4.34
C TYR A 134 -8.79 2.46 3.54
N ASP A 135 -9.18 3.52 2.85
CA ASP A 135 -8.33 4.27 1.93
C ASP A 135 -7.36 5.17 2.69
N GLU A 136 -6.07 5.08 2.36
CA GLU A 136 -4.97 5.82 3.00
C GLU A 136 -5.04 5.82 4.54
N ALA A 137 -5.48 4.71 5.13
CA ALA A 137 -5.72 4.58 6.56
C ALA A 137 -4.46 4.84 7.40
N GLU A 138 -3.31 4.41 6.88
CA GLU A 138 -2.00 4.70 7.46
C GLU A 138 -1.68 6.19 7.41
N HIS A 139 -2.02 6.87 6.32
CA HIS A 139 -1.83 8.31 6.19
C HIS A 139 -2.64 9.05 7.25
N MET A 140 -3.90 8.69 7.45
CA MET A 140 -4.75 9.33 8.45
C MET A 140 -4.29 9.04 9.88
N GLN A 141 -3.83 7.81 10.17
CA GLN A 141 -3.26 7.46 11.47
C GLN A 141 -1.97 8.24 11.76
N LEU A 142 -1.05 8.31 10.79
CA LEU A 142 0.24 8.99 10.95
C LEU A 142 0.07 10.52 11.00
N SER A 143 -0.89 11.05 10.26
CA SER A 143 -1.11 12.49 10.19
C SER A 143 -1.94 13.05 11.35
N GLY A 144 -2.75 12.21 12.01
CA GLY A 144 -3.74 12.65 12.99
C GLY A 144 -4.97 13.26 12.31
N ASN A 145 -5.40 12.72 11.18
CA ASN A 145 -6.54 13.20 10.39
C ASN A 145 -6.45 14.65 9.88
N LYS A 146 -5.25 15.21 9.70
CA LYS A 146 -5.11 16.62 9.30
C LYS A 146 -5.78 16.99 7.98
N TYR A 147 -5.92 16.02 7.08
CA TYR A 147 -6.57 16.23 5.79
C TYR A 147 -8.09 16.45 5.88
N SER A 148 -8.72 16.06 7.00
CA SER A 148 -10.18 16.06 7.11
C SER A 148 -10.82 17.45 7.05
N ASP A 149 -10.05 18.54 7.23
CA ASP A 149 -10.55 19.90 7.07
C ASP A 149 -9.68 20.80 6.17
N TYR A 150 -8.91 20.19 5.27
CA TYR A 150 -8.10 20.89 4.27
C TYR A 150 -8.90 21.98 3.53
N PRO A 151 -8.31 23.16 3.25
CA PRO A 151 -6.93 23.58 3.49
C PRO A 151 -6.67 24.22 4.86
N ARG A 152 -7.57 24.06 5.84
CA ARG A 152 -7.35 24.63 7.17
C ARG A 152 -6.32 23.83 7.96
N ASP A 153 -6.31 22.52 7.77
CA ASP A 153 -5.38 21.56 8.39
C ASP A 153 -5.33 21.70 9.93
N THR A 154 -6.48 22.04 10.51
CA THR A 154 -6.65 22.24 11.96
C THR A 154 -7.29 21.05 12.66
N PHE A 155 -7.80 20.09 11.90
CA PHE A 155 -8.31 18.84 12.43
C PHE A 155 -7.14 17.97 12.91
N ASP A 156 -7.11 17.60 14.19
CA ASP A 156 -6.02 16.78 14.74
C ASP A 156 -6.63 15.76 15.72
N GLN A 157 -7.22 14.70 15.17
CA GLN A 157 -7.83 13.58 15.88
C GLN A 157 -7.19 12.27 15.45
N SER A 158 -7.03 11.31 16.36
CA SER A 158 -6.49 10.00 16.00
C SER A 158 -7.41 9.27 15.02
N PHE A 159 -6.85 8.48 14.11
CA PHE A 159 -7.65 7.62 13.23
C PHE A 159 -8.09 6.37 13.98
N PHE A 160 -7.23 5.37 14.16
CA PHE A 160 -7.57 4.14 14.89
C PHE A 160 -7.20 4.18 16.36
N VAL A 161 -6.05 4.78 16.71
CA VAL A 161 -5.52 4.76 18.09
C VAL A 161 -4.86 6.09 18.43
N GLU A 162 -5.16 6.60 19.63
CA GLU A 162 -4.41 7.69 20.26
C GLU A 162 -3.07 7.15 20.79
N ALA A 163 -2.00 7.45 20.07
CA ALA A 163 -0.65 6.99 20.36
C ALA A 163 0.09 7.91 21.35
N HIS A 164 -0.46 9.08 21.68
CA HIS A 164 0.16 10.03 22.59
C HIS A 164 0.47 9.42 23.97
N GLY A 165 1.68 9.69 24.46
CA GLY A 165 2.17 9.16 25.73
C GLY A 165 2.55 7.66 25.73
N LEU A 166 2.31 6.91 24.65
CA LEU A 166 2.62 5.48 24.60
C LEU A 166 4.06 5.22 24.13
N PRO A 167 4.75 4.20 24.69
CA PRO A 167 5.91 3.61 24.05
C PRO A 167 5.55 3.03 22.66
N LEU A 168 6.46 3.12 21.68
CA LEU A 168 6.19 2.68 20.31
C LEU A 168 5.75 1.21 20.19
N PRO A 169 6.37 0.23 20.89
CA PRO A 169 5.87 -1.15 20.86
C PRO A 169 4.44 -1.28 21.39
N GLU A 170 4.07 -0.48 22.39
CA GLU A 170 2.70 -0.49 22.93
C GLU A 170 1.71 0.15 21.96
N ALA A 171 2.05 1.28 21.34
CA ALA A 171 1.23 1.91 20.31
C ALA A 171 0.99 0.97 19.11
N TYR A 172 2.05 0.27 18.67
CA TYR A 172 1.96 -0.75 17.63
C TYR A 172 1.00 -1.89 18.03
N GLU A 173 1.12 -2.47 19.23
CA GLU A 173 0.20 -3.52 19.68
C GLU A 173 -1.24 -3.04 19.82
N ARG A 174 -1.47 -1.79 20.27
CA ARG A 174 -2.81 -1.20 20.33
C ARG A 174 -3.42 -1.00 18.94
N LEU A 175 -2.64 -0.58 17.96
CA LEU A 175 -3.10 -0.44 16.57
C LEU A 175 -3.49 -1.79 15.97
N VAL A 176 -2.68 -2.83 16.18
CA VAL A 176 -3.02 -4.20 15.75
C VAL A 176 -4.31 -4.68 16.43
N ALA A 177 -4.43 -4.47 17.74
CA ALA A 177 -5.61 -4.86 18.50
C ALA A 177 -6.87 -4.14 18.01
N GLU A 178 -6.80 -2.85 17.69
CA GLU A 178 -7.94 -2.10 17.19
C GLU A 178 -8.35 -2.54 15.77
N CYS A 179 -7.40 -2.72 14.85
CA CYS A 179 -7.71 -3.23 13.52
C CYS A 179 -8.33 -4.65 13.60
N THR A 180 -7.83 -5.48 14.53
CA THR A 180 -8.40 -6.81 14.80
C THR A 180 -9.83 -6.70 15.35
N ARG A 181 -10.07 -5.77 16.29
CA ARG A 181 -11.39 -5.49 16.86
C ARG A 181 -12.39 -5.08 15.78
N ILE A 182 -12.00 -4.19 14.87
CA ILE A 182 -12.85 -3.77 13.75
C ILE A 182 -13.23 -4.99 12.89
N ARG A 183 -12.25 -5.82 12.50
CA ARG A 183 -12.50 -7.03 11.69
C ARG A 183 -13.42 -8.04 12.40
N LEU A 184 -13.12 -8.35 13.66
CA LEU A 184 -13.78 -9.44 14.38
C LEU A 184 -15.10 -9.01 15.02
N GLU A 185 -15.16 -7.83 15.65
CA GLU A 185 -16.32 -7.40 16.42
C GLU A 185 -17.31 -6.58 15.61
N HIS A 186 -16.85 -5.67 14.74
CA HIS A 186 -17.75 -4.85 13.91
C HIS A 186 -18.20 -5.62 12.67
N TYR A 187 -17.25 -6.16 11.90
CA TYR A 187 -17.55 -6.87 10.66
C TYR A 187 -17.78 -8.38 10.84
N GLY A 188 -17.60 -8.93 12.04
CA GLY A 188 -17.90 -10.34 12.33
C GLY A 188 -17.05 -11.37 11.57
N SER A 189 -15.95 -10.95 10.92
CA SER A 189 -15.26 -11.70 9.85
C SER A 189 -16.14 -12.05 8.63
N GLU A 190 -17.34 -11.47 8.52
CA GLU A 190 -18.25 -11.65 7.38
C GLU A 190 -17.76 -10.86 6.15
N VAL A 191 -17.02 -9.77 6.39
CA VAL A 191 -16.49 -8.88 5.35
C VAL A 191 -14.96 -8.81 5.49
N PRO A 192 -14.20 -9.22 4.47
CA PRO A 192 -12.76 -8.99 4.42
C PRO A 192 -12.45 -7.49 4.46
N LEU A 193 -11.38 -7.12 5.16
CA LEU A 193 -10.93 -5.74 5.27
C LEU A 193 -9.61 -5.55 4.56
N HIS A 194 -9.53 -4.50 3.75
CA HIS A 194 -8.34 -4.09 3.05
C HIS A 194 -7.93 -2.70 3.54
N THR A 195 -6.67 -2.34 3.32
CA THR A 195 -6.19 -0.96 3.45
C THR A 195 -5.40 -0.62 2.22
N GLU A 196 -5.73 0.50 1.60
CA GLU A 196 -4.88 1.08 0.57
C GLU A 196 -3.86 2.01 1.23
N GLN A 197 -2.58 1.91 0.86
CA GLN A 197 -1.52 2.65 1.51
C GLN A 197 -0.62 3.40 0.53
N VAL A 198 -0.54 4.71 0.73
CA VAL A 198 0.36 5.66 0.09
C VAL A 198 1.78 5.50 0.66
N TRP A 199 1.87 5.28 1.98
CA TRP A 199 3.12 5.38 2.71
C TRP A 199 3.71 4.03 3.12
N PRO A 200 5.04 3.86 2.99
CA PRO A 200 5.65 2.55 3.07
C PRO A 200 5.99 2.10 4.50
N ASP A 201 5.00 2.00 5.39
CA ASP A 201 5.27 1.65 6.80
C ASP A 201 4.29 0.67 7.45
N LEU A 202 3.00 1.01 7.54
CA LEU A 202 2.08 0.30 8.44
C LEU A 202 1.54 -1.03 7.89
N PHE A 203 2.02 -1.50 6.73
CA PHE A 203 1.62 -2.78 6.11
C PHE A 203 1.56 -3.95 7.11
N HIS A 204 2.59 -4.12 7.95
CA HIS A 204 2.66 -5.22 8.92
C HIS A 204 1.60 -5.15 10.02
N ILE A 205 1.17 -3.94 10.43
CA ILE A 205 0.10 -3.77 11.44
C ILE A 205 -1.21 -4.35 10.89
N PHE A 206 -1.55 -3.97 9.66
CA PHE A 206 -2.79 -4.39 9.02
C PHE A 206 -2.76 -5.87 8.63
N ALA A 207 -1.66 -6.34 8.03
CA ALA A 207 -1.46 -7.75 7.70
C ALA A 207 -1.59 -8.64 8.95
N ARG A 208 -0.96 -8.23 10.07
CA ARG A 208 -1.08 -8.93 11.35
C ARG A 208 -2.50 -8.91 11.93
N ALA A 209 -3.26 -7.85 11.67
CA ALA A 209 -4.66 -7.78 12.09
C ALA A 209 -5.59 -8.65 11.23
N GLY A 210 -5.06 -9.31 10.18
CA GLY A 210 -5.81 -10.11 9.22
C GLY A 210 -6.50 -9.27 8.14
N TRP A 211 -5.95 -8.09 7.83
CA TRP A 211 -6.41 -7.25 6.72
C TRP A 211 -5.47 -7.42 5.51
N THR A 212 -6.02 -7.29 4.30
CA THR A 212 -5.19 -7.22 3.09
C THR A 212 -4.56 -5.84 2.97
N ALA A 213 -3.24 -5.77 3.04
CA ALA A 213 -2.52 -4.52 2.83
C ALA A 213 -2.25 -4.31 1.32
N VAL A 214 -2.76 -3.21 0.76
CA VAL A 214 -2.71 -2.87 -0.67
C VAL A 214 -1.77 -1.68 -0.85
N PRO A 215 -0.46 -1.87 -1.16
CA PRO A 215 0.40 -0.76 -1.52
C PRO A 215 -0.12 -0.06 -2.78
N LYS A 216 -0.22 1.26 -2.72
CA LYS A 216 -0.26 2.06 -3.94
C LYS A 216 1.08 1.90 -4.65
N LEU A 217 1.08 1.69 -5.95
CA LEU A 217 2.26 1.77 -6.82
C LEU A 217 2.21 3.10 -7.56
N LEU A 218 3.33 3.57 -8.10
CA LEU A 218 3.42 4.88 -8.79
C LEU A 218 3.09 6.10 -7.94
N LYS A 219 2.63 5.93 -6.71
CA LYS A 219 2.54 7.00 -5.73
C LYS A 219 3.91 7.55 -5.37
N GLU A 220 4.00 8.58 -4.51
CA GLU A 220 5.22 9.34 -4.22
C GLU A 220 6.42 8.60 -3.58
N HIS A 221 6.77 7.41 -4.04
CA HIS A 221 7.76 6.52 -3.49
C HIS A 221 8.40 5.64 -4.56
N LEU A 222 9.51 5.01 -4.19
CA LEU A 222 10.20 4.04 -5.03
C LEU A 222 9.42 2.71 -5.01
N THR A 223 8.61 2.46 -6.04
CA THR A 223 7.70 1.30 -6.12
C THR A 223 8.36 -0.05 -5.76
N PRO A 224 9.55 -0.42 -6.29
CA PRO A 224 10.22 -1.67 -5.91
C PRO A 224 10.57 -1.77 -4.41
N VAL A 225 10.86 -0.64 -3.77
CA VAL A 225 11.13 -0.58 -2.31
C VAL A 225 9.85 -0.84 -1.54
N VAL A 226 8.75 -0.18 -1.92
CA VAL A 226 7.44 -0.36 -1.25
C VAL A 226 6.93 -1.78 -1.39
N LEU A 227 7.08 -2.38 -2.57
CA LEU A 227 6.74 -3.78 -2.81
C LEU A 227 7.57 -4.74 -1.94
N SER A 228 8.82 -4.42 -1.64
CA SER A 228 9.64 -5.22 -0.72
C SER A 228 9.11 -5.22 0.71
N ILE A 229 8.47 -4.12 1.13
CA ILE A 229 7.87 -3.97 2.45
C ILE A 229 6.52 -4.69 2.49
N ALA A 230 5.65 -4.43 1.51
CA ALA A 230 4.34 -5.05 1.42
C ALA A 230 4.41 -6.57 1.24
N LEU A 231 5.31 -7.09 0.37
CA LEU A 231 5.52 -8.53 0.22
C LEU A 231 6.03 -9.17 1.50
N GLY A 232 6.94 -8.49 2.22
CA GLY A 232 7.46 -8.97 3.50
C GLY A 232 6.37 -9.08 4.56
N ALA A 233 5.49 -8.08 4.66
CA ALA A 233 4.31 -8.12 5.51
C ALA A 233 3.37 -9.29 5.14
N ALA A 234 3.04 -9.40 3.85
CA ALA A 234 2.14 -10.43 3.35
C ALA A 234 2.65 -11.84 3.65
N ILE A 235 3.92 -12.16 3.34
CA ILE A 235 4.44 -13.51 3.59
C ILE A 235 4.60 -13.81 5.08
N GLN A 236 4.94 -12.81 5.90
CA GLN A 236 5.08 -12.96 7.35
C GLN A 236 3.74 -13.33 8.00
N TYR A 237 2.65 -12.67 7.61
CA TYR A 237 1.32 -12.84 8.21
C TYR A 237 0.33 -13.60 7.33
N ARG A 238 0.79 -14.30 6.27
CA ARG A 238 -0.06 -15.09 5.35
C ARG A 238 -1.04 -16.07 6.02
N HIS A 239 -0.77 -16.48 7.26
CA HIS A 239 -1.62 -17.41 8.01
C HIS A 239 -2.82 -16.73 8.69
N GLU A 240 -2.80 -15.40 8.82
CA GLU A 240 -3.90 -14.59 9.36
C GLU A 240 -5.02 -14.36 8.32
N GLY A 241 -4.88 -14.92 7.11
CA GLY A 241 -5.84 -14.80 6.01
C GLY A 241 -5.48 -13.75 4.95
N ASP A 242 -4.26 -13.22 5.01
CA ASP A 242 -3.81 -12.14 4.14
C ASP A 242 -3.68 -12.56 2.65
N ARG A 243 -3.96 -11.60 1.76
CA ARG A 243 -3.78 -11.68 0.31
C ARG A 243 -2.70 -10.69 -0.12
N PHE A 244 -2.22 -10.79 -1.36
CA PHE A 244 -1.33 -9.77 -1.90
C PHE A 244 -2.03 -9.04 -3.04
N TRP A 245 -2.41 -7.79 -2.80
CA TRP A 245 -3.05 -6.90 -3.78
C TRP A 245 -2.18 -5.67 -3.98
N VAL A 246 -2.34 -4.97 -5.10
CA VAL A 246 -1.61 -3.70 -5.37
C VAL A 246 -2.53 -2.72 -6.11
N SER A 247 -2.24 -1.42 -5.98
CA SER A 247 -3.04 -0.37 -6.64
C SER A 247 -2.15 0.61 -7.41
N PRO A 248 -1.96 0.48 -8.74
CA PRO A 248 -1.26 1.50 -9.51
C PRO A 248 -2.01 2.83 -9.47
N ASP A 249 -1.42 3.82 -8.82
CA ASP A 249 -2.01 5.14 -8.57
C ASP A 249 -1.46 6.17 -9.55
N LEU A 250 -2.33 6.78 -10.35
CA LEU A 250 -1.95 7.82 -11.32
C LEU A 250 -1.83 9.22 -10.71
N TRP A 251 -2.12 9.42 -9.43
CA TRP A 251 -1.82 10.67 -8.71
C TRP A 251 -0.32 10.87 -8.55
N GLY A 252 0.15 12.07 -8.90
CA GLY A 252 1.49 12.52 -8.54
C GLY A 252 1.47 13.95 -7.99
N VAL A 253 2.46 14.30 -7.15
CA VAL A 253 2.68 15.63 -6.52
C VAL A 253 2.31 16.84 -7.39
N ARG A 254 2.50 16.74 -8.71
CA ARG A 254 2.41 17.86 -9.63
C ARG A 254 1.23 17.79 -10.60
N GLY A 255 0.41 16.74 -10.58
CA GLY A 255 -0.62 16.59 -11.60
C GLY A 255 -1.34 15.25 -11.59
N TYR A 256 -2.36 15.18 -12.42
CA TYR A 256 -3.16 13.99 -12.60
C TYR A 256 -3.64 13.85 -14.06
N PRO A 257 -3.46 12.67 -14.72
CA PRO A 257 -2.47 11.66 -14.37
C PRO A 257 -1.07 12.28 -14.24
N GLY A 258 -0.35 11.96 -13.17
CA GLY A 258 0.98 12.46 -12.85
C GLY A 258 2.11 11.63 -13.44
N HIS A 259 1.82 10.37 -13.76
CA HIS A 259 2.77 9.36 -14.26
C HIS A 259 2.64 9.15 -15.76
N SER A 260 3.67 8.62 -16.42
CA SER A 260 3.61 8.28 -17.84
C SER A 260 2.79 7.00 -18.09
N PRO A 261 2.23 6.79 -19.29
CA PRO A 261 1.58 5.52 -19.64
C PRO A 261 2.53 4.32 -19.52
N GLU A 262 3.83 4.53 -19.76
CA GLU A 262 4.85 3.50 -19.61
C GLU A 262 5.11 3.15 -18.15
N ALA A 263 5.07 4.13 -17.23
CA ALA A 263 5.12 3.87 -15.80
C ALA A 263 3.93 3.01 -15.33
N LEU A 264 2.71 3.30 -15.82
CA LEU A 264 1.54 2.44 -15.60
C LEU A 264 1.80 1.01 -16.08
N ARG A 265 2.30 0.85 -17.31
CA ARG A 265 2.64 -0.47 -17.85
C ARG A 265 3.64 -1.21 -16.94
N SER A 266 4.69 -0.54 -16.51
CA SER A 266 5.72 -1.12 -15.64
C SER A 266 5.18 -1.51 -14.26
N ALA A 267 4.28 -0.71 -13.68
CA ALA A 267 3.59 -1.04 -12.44
C ALA A 267 2.69 -2.28 -12.58
N LEU A 268 1.90 -2.36 -13.66
CA LEU A 268 1.07 -3.53 -13.98
C LEU A 268 1.92 -4.80 -14.13
N LEU A 269 3.03 -4.72 -14.88
CA LEU A 269 3.97 -5.83 -15.06
C LEU A 269 4.57 -6.27 -13.72
N MET A 270 5.01 -5.32 -12.88
CA MET A 270 5.63 -5.63 -11.60
C MET A 270 4.65 -6.27 -10.64
N GLY A 271 3.46 -5.68 -10.44
CA GLY A 271 2.42 -6.27 -9.60
C GLY A 271 2.04 -7.69 -10.04
N TYR A 272 1.91 -7.91 -11.35
CA TYR A 272 1.56 -9.22 -11.90
C TYR A 272 2.65 -10.26 -11.64
N TRP A 273 3.90 -9.97 -11.98
CA TRP A 273 4.99 -10.94 -11.84
C TRP A 273 5.47 -11.14 -10.39
N LEU A 274 5.15 -10.22 -9.48
CA LEU A 274 5.33 -10.43 -8.05
C LEU A 274 4.19 -11.23 -7.39
N GLY A 275 3.18 -11.61 -8.18
CA GLY A 275 2.16 -12.55 -7.74
C GLY A 275 0.89 -11.92 -7.16
N ALA A 276 0.64 -10.62 -7.39
CA ALA A 276 -0.58 -9.97 -6.91
C ALA A 276 -1.84 -10.74 -7.36
N GLU A 277 -2.73 -11.03 -6.42
CA GLU A 277 -4.00 -11.74 -6.67
C GLU A 277 -5.10 -10.77 -7.11
N GLY A 278 -5.03 -9.52 -6.64
CA GLY A 278 -5.87 -8.42 -7.08
C GLY A 278 -5.05 -7.19 -7.43
N MET A 279 -5.51 -6.45 -8.43
CA MET A 279 -4.90 -5.22 -8.89
C MET A 279 -5.96 -4.29 -9.45
N TYR A 280 -6.01 -3.04 -9.01
CA TYR A 280 -6.91 -2.04 -9.57
C TYR A 280 -6.18 -0.72 -9.79
N VAL A 281 -6.50 0.00 -10.87
CA VAL A 281 -5.82 1.25 -11.24
C VAL A 281 -6.65 2.45 -10.80
N GLU A 282 -5.97 3.42 -10.17
CA GLU A 282 -6.54 4.69 -9.74
C GLU A 282 -6.29 5.80 -10.76
N ASN A 283 -7.29 6.45 -11.35
CA ASN A 283 -8.74 6.20 -11.34
C ASN A 283 -9.25 5.77 -12.72
N VAL A 284 -10.47 5.24 -12.82
CA VAL A 284 -11.13 5.01 -14.12
C VAL A 284 -11.25 6.31 -14.93
N ASP A 285 -11.57 7.42 -14.26
CA ASP A 285 -11.70 8.77 -14.81
C ASP A 285 -11.52 9.82 -13.69
N TYR A 286 -11.04 11.02 -14.05
CA TYR A 286 -11.02 12.17 -13.15
C TYR A 286 -10.82 13.46 -13.98
N PRO A 287 -11.82 14.36 -14.05
CA PRO A 287 -11.72 15.58 -14.86
C PRO A 287 -11.16 16.78 -14.08
N GLY A 288 -11.01 16.66 -12.76
CA GLY A 288 -10.88 17.80 -11.85
C GLY A 288 -9.52 18.50 -11.81
N TRP A 289 -8.48 17.94 -12.43
CA TRP A 289 -7.12 18.50 -12.36
C TRP A 289 -6.70 19.20 -13.65
N GLU A 290 -6.13 20.41 -13.54
CA GLU A 290 -5.68 21.16 -14.71
C GLU A 290 -4.35 20.63 -15.27
N LYS A 291 -3.39 20.36 -14.37
CA LYS A 291 -2.04 19.94 -14.74
C LYS A 291 -1.92 18.43 -14.87
N HIS A 292 -1.48 17.96 -16.03
CA HIS A 292 -1.40 16.55 -16.35
C HIS A 292 -0.05 16.22 -16.98
N HIS A 293 0.31 14.94 -16.98
CA HIS A 293 1.48 14.45 -17.69
C HIS A 293 1.36 14.79 -19.20
N PRO A 294 2.45 15.15 -19.91
CA PRO A 294 2.38 15.52 -21.33
C PRO A 294 1.79 14.45 -22.26
N GLU A 295 1.81 13.19 -21.83
CA GLU A 295 1.24 12.05 -22.55
C GLU A 295 -0.19 11.69 -22.12
N ALA A 296 -0.81 12.53 -21.29
CA ALA A 296 -2.19 12.38 -20.83
C ALA A 296 -3.30 13.13 -21.60
N PRO A 297 -3.15 13.63 -22.84
CA PRO A 297 -4.31 14.07 -23.61
C PRO A 297 -5.05 12.86 -24.22
N PRO A 298 -6.41 12.86 -24.29
CA PRO A 298 -7.36 13.87 -23.81
C PRO A 298 -7.50 13.87 -22.27
N LYS A 299 -8.09 14.94 -21.70
CA LYS A 299 -8.34 15.05 -20.25
C LYS A 299 -9.15 13.84 -19.74
N GLY A 300 -8.60 13.14 -18.75
CA GLY A 300 -9.17 11.93 -18.18
C GLY A 300 -8.07 11.04 -17.60
N SER A 301 -8.46 9.89 -17.06
CA SER A 301 -7.53 8.89 -16.52
C SER A 301 -7.33 7.77 -17.54
N LEU A 302 -8.03 6.65 -17.38
CA LEU A 302 -8.15 5.57 -18.35
C LEU A 302 -9.18 5.90 -19.42
N LEU A 303 -10.22 6.64 -19.03
CA LEU A 303 -11.31 7.11 -19.87
C LEU A 303 -11.42 8.63 -19.82
N ALA A 304 -11.91 9.21 -20.91
CA ALA A 304 -12.32 10.60 -21.02
C ALA A 304 -13.80 10.65 -21.42
N TRP A 305 -14.65 11.25 -20.59
CA TRP A 305 -16.10 11.33 -20.82
C TRP A 305 -16.48 12.67 -21.45
N ASP A 306 -17.27 12.61 -22.52
CA ASP A 306 -17.88 13.79 -23.12
C ASP A 306 -19.24 14.09 -22.44
N ASP A 307 -20.02 13.04 -22.19
CA ASP A 307 -21.27 13.05 -21.43
C ASP A 307 -21.45 11.70 -20.68
N ALA A 308 -22.65 11.43 -20.13
CA ALA A 308 -22.91 10.20 -19.37
C ALA A 308 -22.92 8.91 -20.22
N GLU A 309 -23.05 9.03 -21.54
CA GLU A 309 -23.21 7.89 -22.46
C GLU A 309 -22.02 7.73 -23.42
N HIS A 310 -21.22 8.79 -23.60
CA HIS A 310 -20.12 8.81 -24.56
C HIS A 310 -18.76 9.02 -23.87
N TYR A 311 -17.84 8.10 -24.13
CA TYR A 311 -16.45 8.16 -23.67
C TYR A 311 -15.46 7.83 -24.77
N ALA A 312 -14.20 8.19 -24.54
CA ALA A 312 -13.05 7.78 -25.32
C ALA A 312 -11.99 7.12 -24.45
N LEU A 313 -11.34 6.08 -24.98
CA LEU A 313 -10.19 5.44 -24.36
C LEU A 313 -8.96 6.36 -24.44
N THR A 314 -8.32 6.62 -23.30
CA THR A 314 -7.06 7.39 -23.27
C THR A 314 -5.85 6.49 -23.57
N ARG A 315 -4.64 7.06 -23.62
CA ARG A 315 -3.40 6.26 -23.69
C ARG A 315 -3.24 5.32 -22.50
N TYR A 316 -3.62 5.74 -21.29
CA TYR A 316 -3.56 4.87 -20.10
C TYR A 316 -4.60 3.76 -20.17
N GLY A 317 -5.81 4.08 -20.66
CA GLY A 317 -6.84 3.08 -20.93
C GLY A 317 -6.38 2.03 -21.93
N ALA A 318 -5.69 2.44 -23.00
CA ALA A 318 -5.10 1.52 -23.97
C ALA A 318 -4.03 0.62 -23.35
N VAL A 319 -3.19 1.14 -22.45
CA VAL A 319 -2.20 0.34 -21.71
C VAL A 319 -2.88 -0.72 -20.85
N LEU A 320 -3.91 -0.36 -20.07
CA LEU A 320 -4.66 -1.31 -19.26
C LEU A 320 -5.39 -2.35 -20.11
N GLN A 321 -6.01 -1.91 -21.21
CA GLN A 321 -6.71 -2.79 -22.15
C GLN A 321 -5.75 -3.81 -22.81
N GLU A 322 -4.59 -3.36 -23.30
CA GLU A 322 -3.57 -4.24 -23.87
C GLU A 322 -3.07 -5.24 -22.81
N PHE A 323 -2.82 -4.75 -21.60
CA PHE A 323 -2.39 -5.60 -20.50
C PHE A 323 -3.42 -6.69 -20.18
N ALA A 324 -4.69 -6.31 -20.02
CA ALA A 324 -5.78 -7.22 -19.71
C ALA A 324 -6.05 -8.24 -20.83
N ARG A 325 -6.14 -7.77 -22.08
CA ARG A 325 -6.64 -8.57 -23.20
C ARG A 325 -5.55 -9.29 -23.99
N ALA A 326 -4.32 -8.79 -23.98
CA ALA A 326 -3.21 -9.37 -24.72
C ALA A 326 -2.11 -9.90 -23.80
N TYR A 327 -1.63 -9.10 -22.83
CA TYR A 327 -0.48 -9.49 -22.02
C TYR A 327 -0.78 -10.68 -21.09
N ILE A 328 -1.81 -10.58 -20.23
CA ILE A 328 -2.15 -11.64 -19.27
C ILE A 328 -2.41 -12.99 -19.97
N PRO A 329 -3.25 -13.08 -21.03
CA PRO A 329 -3.53 -14.36 -21.69
C PRO A 329 -2.31 -14.98 -22.37
N SER A 330 -1.39 -14.16 -22.90
CA SER A 330 -0.16 -14.64 -23.55
C SER A 330 0.96 -14.99 -22.56
N HIS A 331 0.85 -14.54 -21.31
CA HIS A 331 1.86 -14.73 -20.27
C HIS A 331 1.27 -15.35 -18.99
N PRO A 332 0.76 -16.59 -19.04
CA PRO A 332 0.21 -17.23 -17.84
C PRO A 332 1.26 -17.26 -16.72
N ARG A 333 0.86 -16.79 -15.54
CA ARG A 333 1.71 -16.67 -14.37
C ARG A 333 1.87 -18.00 -13.66
N ALA A 334 3.11 -18.39 -13.40
CA ALA A 334 3.46 -19.57 -12.59
C ALA A 334 3.85 -19.22 -11.15
N ILE A 335 3.96 -17.93 -10.85
CA ILE A 335 4.47 -17.40 -9.59
C ILE A 335 3.33 -17.17 -8.60
N ASP A 336 3.62 -17.44 -7.33
CA ASP A 336 2.76 -17.17 -6.18
C ASP A 336 3.57 -16.36 -5.16
N TRP A 337 3.03 -15.23 -4.72
CA TRP A 337 3.68 -14.37 -3.73
C TRP A 337 4.04 -15.12 -2.44
N ARG A 338 3.27 -16.16 -2.08
CA ARG A 338 3.48 -16.99 -0.89
C ARG A 338 4.78 -17.79 -0.93
N THR A 339 5.36 -17.97 -2.12
CA THR A 339 6.62 -18.67 -2.33
C THR A 339 7.80 -17.73 -2.48
N TYR A 340 7.62 -16.43 -2.25
CA TYR A 340 8.71 -15.46 -2.22
C TYR A 340 9.78 -15.89 -1.19
N ARG A 341 11.04 -15.77 -1.58
CA ARG A 341 12.23 -16.18 -0.83
C ARG A 341 13.23 -15.04 -0.82
N PRO A 342 13.14 -14.10 0.14
CA PRO A 342 14.07 -12.99 0.18
C PRO A 342 15.49 -13.48 0.43
N ARG A 343 16.45 -12.89 -0.28
CA ARG A 343 17.88 -13.02 -0.04
C ARG A 343 18.33 -12.13 1.12
N VAL A 344 17.78 -10.92 1.17
CA VAL A 344 18.08 -9.92 2.20
C VAL A 344 16.81 -9.59 2.96
N ALA A 345 16.89 -9.60 4.28
CA ALA A 345 15.80 -9.25 5.17
C ALA A 345 16.15 -7.99 5.96
N ILE A 346 15.33 -6.96 5.88
CA ILE A 346 15.33 -5.84 6.83
C ILE A 346 14.31 -6.17 7.93
N VAL A 347 14.71 -6.14 9.19
CA VAL A 347 13.84 -6.45 10.33
C VAL A 347 13.76 -5.21 11.22
N ARG A 348 12.55 -4.66 11.41
CA ARG A 348 12.33 -3.48 12.27
C ARG A 348 10.92 -3.42 12.86
N LEU A 349 10.73 -2.59 13.88
CA LEU A 349 9.38 -2.17 14.29
C LEU A 349 8.80 -1.23 13.21
N PRO A 350 7.58 -1.47 12.70
CA PRO A 350 6.82 -0.47 11.95
C PRO A 350 6.38 0.62 12.93
N ASP A 351 7.22 1.65 13.04
CA ASP A 351 7.17 2.70 14.06
C ASP A 351 6.58 4.02 13.54
N GLY A 352 6.04 4.05 12.32
CA GLY A 352 5.53 5.24 11.65
C GLY A 352 6.60 6.08 10.98
N GLY A 353 7.86 5.64 10.95
CA GLY A 353 8.93 6.24 10.15
C GLY A 353 8.72 6.03 8.66
N TRP A 354 7.75 6.72 8.08
CA TRP A 354 7.15 6.53 6.74
C TRP A 354 8.02 6.89 5.52
N GLY A 355 9.30 6.54 5.57
CA GLY A 355 10.14 6.50 4.37
C GLY A 355 10.88 7.80 4.06
N GLN A 356 10.96 8.75 4.98
CA GLN A 356 11.69 10.01 4.80
C GLN A 356 12.14 10.62 6.12
N PHE A 357 13.28 11.33 6.10
CA PHE A 357 13.66 12.26 7.17
C PHE A 357 12.73 13.46 7.21
N ASP A 358 12.87 14.25 8.27
CA ASP A 358 12.24 15.54 8.40
C ASP A 358 12.38 16.33 7.07
N ALA A 359 11.23 16.70 6.49
CA ALA A 359 11.15 17.51 5.29
C ALA A 359 11.39 19.01 5.59
N GLY A 360 11.66 19.35 6.85
CA GLY A 360 11.88 20.68 7.39
C GLY A 360 10.59 21.50 7.48
N ASP A 361 10.70 22.73 8.01
CA ASP A 361 9.57 23.67 8.19
C ASP A 361 9.08 24.33 6.88
N ARG A 362 9.43 23.81 5.70
CA ARG A 362 8.99 24.44 4.45
C ARG A 362 7.47 24.30 4.34
N PRO A 363 6.74 25.37 3.99
CA PRO A 363 5.31 25.28 3.74
C PRO A 363 5.10 24.35 2.53
N PHE A 364 4.73 23.11 2.80
CA PHE A 364 4.14 22.23 1.81
C PHE A 364 2.71 22.70 1.55
N PRO A 365 2.17 22.56 0.31
CA PRO A 365 0.82 22.98 -0.02
C PRO A 365 -0.33 22.34 0.80
N HIS A 366 -0.07 21.49 1.80
CA HIS A 366 -1.09 20.74 2.55
C HIS A 366 -0.83 20.58 4.06
N GLY A 367 0.02 21.42 4.67
CA GLY A 367 0.29 21.36 6.13
C GLY A 367 0.99 20.06 6.61
N GLU A 368 1.21 19.09 5.72
CA GLU A 368 1.74 17.76 6.02
C GLU A 368 3.13 17.80 6.67
N ALA A 369 3.98 18.78 6.33
CA ALA A 369 5.37 18.84 6.78
C ALA A 369 5.53 18.54 8.29
N ALA A 370 4.69 19.15 9.13
CA ALA A 370 4.73 18.95 10.58
C ALA A 370 4.10 17.63 11.07
N SER A 371 3.15 17.06 10.32
CA SER A 371 2.64 15.71 10.64
C SER A 371 3.56 14.60 10.18
N ARG A 372 4.49 14.88 9.24
CA ARG A 372 5.49 13.91 8.79
C ARG A 372 6.50 13.52 9.85
N ASN A 373 6.61 14.31 10.91
CA ASN A 373 7.53 14.08 12.02
C ASN A 373 6.77 13.52 13.25
N ARG A 374 5.98 12.46 13.08
CA ARG A 374 5.18 11.82 14.14
C ARG A 374 5.21 10.29 14.02
N LEU A 375 5.96 9.62 14.88
CA LEU A 375 6.01 8.15 14.93
C LEU A 375 4.67 7.59 15.43
N LEU A 376 4.06 6.70 14.63
CA LEU A 376 2.70 6.15 14.82
C LEU A 376 1.59 7.20 15.06
N GLY A 377 1.78 8.44 14.59
CA GLY A 377 0.87 9.56 14.84
C GLY A 377 1.05 10.25 16.20
N ASN A 378 2.04 9.85 17.00
CA ASN A 378 2.32 10.46 18.30
C ASN A 378 3.06 11.80 18.13
N ARG A 379 2.41 12.89 18.55
CA ARG A 379 2.91 14.28 18.44
C ARG A 379 4.18 14.56 19.25
N ASP A 380 4.42 13.79 20.29
CA ASP A 380 5.58 13.97 21.17
C ASP A 380 6.77 13.10 20.75
N ARG A 381 6.60 12.30 19.69
CA ARG A 381 7.60 11.36 19.20
C ARG A 381 7.94 11.71 17.75
N PRO A 382 8.82 12.71 17.53
CA PRO A 382 9.37 12.93 16.21
C PRO A 382 10.16 11.71 15.72
N LEU A 383 10.38 11.66 14.42
CA LEU A 383 11.32 10.75 13.80
C LEU A 383 12.68 10.91 14.49
N ASP A 384 13.20 9.81 15.01
CA ASP A 384 14.48 9.78 15.70
C ASP A 384 15.53 9.00 14.91
N ALA A 385 16.73 8.90 15.46
CA ALA A 385 17.83 8.18 14.82
C ALA A 385 17.49 6.70 14.58
N ALA A 386 16.79 6.03 15.50
CA ALA A 386 16.48 4.61 15.38
C ALA A 386 15.48 4.35 14.24
N ALA A 387 14.38 5.10 14.14
CA ALA A 387 13.44 4.98 13.01
C ALA A 387 14.06 5.39 11.66
N SER A 388 15.18 6.12 11.68
CA SER A 388 15.88 6.62 10.49
C SER A 388 16.91 5.64 9.91
N GLU A 389 17.34 4.63 10.67
CA GLU A 389 18.45 3.73 10.29
C GLU A 389 18.22 3.01 8.96
N TRP A 390 17.01 2.51 8.73
CA TRP A 390 16.68 1.76 7.51
C TRP A 390 16.77 2.64 6.25
N LEU A 391 16.64 3.96 6.38
CA LEU A 391 16.81 4.91 5.26
C LEU A 391 18.27 5.06 4.82
N GLN A 392 19.23 4.60 5.63
CA GLN A 392 20.65 4.50 5.24
C GLN A 392 20.95 3.21 4.47
N VAL A 393 20.08 2.20 4.56
CA VAL A 393 20.26 0.89 3.93
C VAL A 393 19.87 0.94 2.46
N TRP A 394 18.75 1.60 2.14
CA TRP A 394 18.22 1.63 0.78
C TRP A 394 19.17 2.19 -0.28
N PRO A 395 19.92 3.28 -0.05
CA PRO A 395 20.89 3.77 -1.03
C PRO A 395 21.94 2.72 -1.41
N ILE A 396 22.32 1.85 -0.47
CA ILE A 396 23.28 0.79 -0.72
C ILE A 396 22.63 -0.34 -1.54
N LEU A 397 21.47 -0.83 -1.09
CA LEU A 397 20.76 -1.93 -1.75
C LEU A 397 20.26 -1.58 -3.16
N THR A 398 20.06 -0.30 -3.44
CA THR A 398 19.53 0.21 -4.71
C THR A 398 20.59 0.87 -5.59
N HIS A 399 21.88 0.64 -5.32
CA HIS A 399 22.99 1.24 -6.09
C HIS A 399 22.92 2.76 -6.23
N GLY A 400 22.43 3.44 -5.20
CA GLY A 400 22.31 4.89 -5.12
C GLY A 400 21.07 5.49 -5.80
N VAL A 401 20.14 4.67 -6.31
CA VAL A 401 18.85 5.16 -6.84
C VAL A 401 17.99 5.71 -5.71
N ALA A 402 17.87 4.96 -4.60
CA ALA A 402 17.43 5.56 -3.35
C ALA A 402 18.52 6.49 -2.81
N LYS A 403 18.12 7.64 -2.28
CA LYS A 403 19.03 8.64 -1.74
C LYS A 403 19.01 8.56 -0.20
N PRO A 404 20.14 8.83 0.47
CA PRO A 404 20.17 8.84 1.93
C PRO A 404 19.06 9.73 2.48
N GLY A 405 18.25 9.14 3.37
CA GLY A 405 17.21 9.85 4.09
C GLY A 405 15.84 9.89 3.44
N ALA A 406 15.62 9.34 2.25
CA ALA A 406 14.26 9.13 1.76
C ALA A 406 14.17 8.00 0.73
N ILE A 407 13.05 7.28 0.78
CA ILE A 407 12.55 6.37 -0.26
C ILE A 407 11.24 6.89 -0.87
N SER A 408 10.80 8.06 -0.40
CA SER A 408 9.65 8.79 -0.90
C SER A 408 10.09 10.07 -1.60
N TYR A 409 9.66 10.30 -2.83
CA TYR A 409 9.86 11.58 -3.51
C TYR A 409 8.88 12.67 -3.07
N ASN A 410 7.99 12.36 -2.12
CA ASN A 410 7.27 13.37 -1.35
C ASN A 410 8.22 14.19 -0.45
N ASN A 411 9.49 13.77 -0.28
CA ASN A 411 10.54 14.62 0.28
C ASN A 411 11.24 15.44 -0.82
N PRO A 412 10.87 16.71 -1.08
CA PRO A 412 11.44 17.51 -2.16
C PRO A 412 12.86 18.00 -1.85
N LEU A 413 13.32 17.90 -0.59
CA LEU A 413 14.70 18.20 -0.23
C LEU A 413 15.64 17.13 -0.78
N VAL A 414 15.19 15.87 -0.74
CA VAL A 414 15.95 14.72 -1.25
C VAL A 414 15.67 14.49 -2.74
N TYR A 415 14.41 14.64 -3.15
CA TYR A 415 13.94 14.40 -4.51
C TYR A 415 13.21 15.63 -5.08
N PRO A 416 13.94 16.60 -5.66
CA PRO A 416 13.33 17.77 -6.27
C PRO A 416 12.53 17.46 -7.56
N GLU A 417 12.71 16.25 -8.10
CA GLU A 417 12.13 15.77 -9.35
C GLU A 417 11.61 14.34 -9.16
N MET A 418 10.59 13.95 -9.94
CA MET A 418 10.16 12.55 -10.00
C MET A 418 11.30 11.68 -10.53
N GLN A 419 11.38 10.47 -10.02
CA GLN A 419 12.41 9.50 -10.40
C GLN A 419 11.85 8.55 -11.46
N ASP A 420 12.74 7.92 -12.22
CA ASP A 420 12.41 6.81 -13.11
C ASP A 420 11.78 5.66 -12.30
N PHE A 421 10.82 4.95 -12.88
CA PHE A 421 10.17 3.79 -12.26
C PHE A 421 11.18 2.71 -11.80
N PHE A 422 12.23 2.48 -12.59
CA PHE A 422 13.16 1.38 -12.34
C PHE A 422 14.09 1.62 -11.14
N VAL A 423 14.11 0.67 -10.19
CA VAL A 423 15.03 0.66 -9.05
C VAL A 423 15.69 -0.72 -8.95
N PRO A 424 17.02 -0.85 -9.04
CA PRO A 424 17.70 -2.13 -8.93
C PRO A 424 17.59 -2.65 -7.50
N LEU A 425 17.45 -3.97 -7.36
CA LEU A 425 17.23 -4.64 -6.08
C LEU A 425 17.49 -6.14 -6.23
N ASP A 426 17.99 -6.83 -5.20
CA ASP A 426 18.19 -8.28 -5.24
C ASP A 426 17.43 -8.99 -4.12
N SER A 427 16.14 -9.23 -4.38
CA SER A 427 15.23 -10.05 -3.58
C SER A 427 15.22 -9.65 -2.10
N VAL A 428 14.85 -8.39 -1.83
CA VAL A 428 14.78 -7.84 -0.48
C VAL A 428 13.35 -7.99 0.07
N ALA A 429 13.21 -8.29 1.36
CA ALA A 429 11.94 -8.16 2.09
C ALA A 429 12.14 -7.32 3.34
N VAL A 430 11.10 -6.59 3.73
CA VAL A 430 11.03 -5.97 5.07
C VAL A 430 10.06 -6.75 5.93
N PHE A 431 10.55 -7.18 7.08
CA PHE A 431 9.80 -7.88 8.10
C PHE A 431 9.67 -7.01 9.34
N ASP A 432 8.62 -7.28 10.10
CA ASP A 432 8.44 -6.64 11.38
C ASP A 432 9.35 -7.29 12.45
N HIS A 433 9.54 -6.60 13.57
CA HIS A 433 10.37 -7.01 14.71
C HIS A 433 9.98 -8.34 15.39
N ARG A 434 8.90 -9.00 14.98
CA ARG A 434 8.36 -10.26 15.50
C ARG A 434 8.42 -11.41 14.50
N VAL A 435 9.07 -11.22 13.36
CA VAL A 435 9.18 -12.27 12.33
C VAL A 435 9.83 -13.53 12.87
N THR A 436 9.26 -14.67 12.52
CA THR A 436 9.73 -16.02 12.87
C THR A 436 9.36 -17.03 11.78
N GLY A 437 9.96 -18.22 11.81
CA GLY A 437 9.61 -19.38 11.02
C GLY A 437 10.22 -19.45 9.62
N VAL A 438 9.54 -20.20 8.75
CA VAL A 438 10.01 -20.59 7.42
C VAL A 438 10.13 -19.43 6.42
N VAL A 439 9.58 -18.26 6.74
CA VAL A 439 9.75 -17.06 5.90
C VAL A 439 11.18 -16.53 5.91
N LEU A 440 11.96 -16.92 6.92
CA LEU A 440 13.39 -16.62 7.03
C LEU A 440 14.26 -17.69 6.35
N ASP A 441 13.66 -18.75 5.77
CA ASP A 441 14.40 -19.75 5.00
C ASP A 441 14.98 -19.12 3.73
N GLY A 442 16.30 -19.23 3.56
CA GLY A 442 17.01 -18.71 2.39
C GLY A 442 17.46 -17.25 2.51
N VAL A 443 17.21 -16.59 3.64
CA VAL A 443 17.79 -15.27 3.92
C VAL A 443 19.29 -15.43 4.16
N GLU A 444 20.09 -14.78 3.31
CA GLU A 444 21.55 -14.77 3.36
C GLU A 444 22.08 -13.60 4.20
N CYS A 445 21.34 -12.49 4.29
CA CYS A 445 21.72 -11.30 5.06
C CYS A 445 20.53 -10.70 5.82
N PHE A 446 20.71 -10.51 7.12
CA PHE A 446 19.78 -9.81 8.01
C PHE A 446 20.29 -8.40 8.31
N ILE A 447 19.38 -7.42 8.26
CA ILE A 447 19.62 -6.03 8.62
C ILE A 447 18.61 -5.65 9.69
N VAL A 448 19.03 -5.56 10.94
CA VAL A 448 18.16 -5.41 12.10
C VAL A 448 18.31 -4.01 12.68
N CYS A 449 17.26 -3.21 12.60
CA CYS A 449 17.26 -1.77 12.89
C CYS A 449 15.94 -1.30 13.53
N GLY A 450 15.81 -0.02 13.86
CA GLY A 450 14.57 0.53 14.44
C GLY A 450 14.38 0.26 15.95
N HIS A 451 13.19 0.50 16.49
CA HIS A 451 13.06 0.59 17.95
C HIS A 451 13.00 -0.72 18.73
N ALA A 452 12.62 -1.83 18.10
CA ALA A 452 12.40 -3.07 18.81
C ALA A 452 12.82 -4.31 18.01
N LEU A 453 13.11 -5.38 18.75
CA LEU A 453 13.34 -6.73 18.27
C LEU A 453 12.80 -7.70 19.32
N SER A 454 11.98 -8.66 18.91
CA SER A 454 11.52 -9.68 19.84
C SER A 454 12.63 -10.71 20.12
N GLN A 455 12.64 -11.28 21.33
CA GLN A 455 13.63 -12.31 21.67
C GLN A 455 13.54 -13.52 20.73
N ALA A 456 12.32 -13.93 20.35
CA ALA A 456 12.11 -15.04 19.44
C ALA A 456 12.72 -14.77 18.05
N THR A 457 12.51 -13.57 17.50
CA THR A 457 13.13 -13.15 16.24
C THR A 457 14.65 -13.10 16.35
N PHE A 458 15.20 -12.58 17.44
CA PHE A 458 16.65 -12.56 17.67
C PHE A 458 17.24 -13.98 17.70
N ASP A 459 16.60 -14.90 18.41
CA ASP A 459 17.05 -16.29 18.54
C ASP A 459 17.03 -17.02 17.19
N GLU A 460 16.02 -16.76 16.35
CA GLU A 460 15.97 -17.31 14.99
C GLU A 460 17.05 -16.72 14.08
N ILE A 461 17.22 -15.39 14.07
CA ILE A 461 18.30 -14.73 13.29
C ILE A 461 19.65 -15.31 13.72
N ARG A 462 19.87 -15.46 15.02
CA ARG A 462 21.08 -16.05 15.56
C ARG A 462 21.30 -17.49 15.08
N ALA A 463 20.25 -18.30 15.01
CA ALA A 463 20.35 -19.65 14.44
C ALA A 463 20.77 -19.60 12.96
N ARG A 464 20.16 -18.72 12.16
CA ARG A 464 20.53 -18.55 10.74
C ARG A 464 21.97 -18.09 10.54
N VAL A 465 22.45 -17.19 11.39
CA VAL A 465 23.84 -16.73 11.34
C VAL A 465 24.81 -17.84 11.75
N ALA A 466 24.43 -18.70 12.70
CA ALA A 466 25.21 -19.91 13.01
C ALA A 466 25.29 -20.88 11.81
N ASP A 467 24.26 -20.90 10.96
CA ASP A 467 24.19 -21.71 9.73
C ASP A 467 24.82 -21.01 8.50
N GLY A 468 25.41 -19.83 8.67
CA GLY A 468 26.21 -19.15 7.64
C GLY A 468 25.60 -17.89 7.04
N ALA A 469 24.42 -17.45 7.49
CA ALA A 469 23.92 -16.11 7.14
C ALA A 469 24.79 -15.00 7.77
N THR A 470 24.70 -13.80 7.23
CA THR A 470 25.29 -12.58 7.83
C THR A 470 24.21 -11.80 8.59
N CYS A 471 24.54 -11.22 9.74
CA CYS A 471 23.65 -10.26 10.41
C CYS A 471 24.34 -8.93 10.70
N ILE A 472 23.71 -7.85 10.26
CA ILE A 472 24.02 -6.47 10.62
C ILE A 472 22.94 -6.02 11.60
N ILE A 473 23.31 -5.54 12.79
CA ILE A 473 22.36 -5.20 13.85
C ILE A 473 22.77 -3.94 14.59
N ALA A 474 21.80 -3.10 14.91
CA ALA A 474 22.01 -1.98 15.82
C ALA A 474 22.42 -2.45 17.22
N ARG A 475 23.46 -1.84 17.80
CA ARG A 475 24.02 -2.22 19.11
C ARG A 475 22.96 -2.29 20.20
N ARG A 476 22.06 -1.31 20.26
CA ARG A 476 20.97 -1.29 21.26
C ARG A 476 20.07 -2.53 21.19
N LEU A 477 19.77 -3.02 19.99
CA LEU A 477 18.86 -4.16 19.79
C LEU A 477 19.57 -5.46 20.15
N HIS A 478 20.84 -5.57 19.76
CA HIS A 478 21.69 -6.66 20.17
C HIS A 478 21.83 -6.74 21.70
N GLU A 479 22.13 -5.62 22.37
CA GLU A 479 22.27 -5.56 23.83
C GLU A 479 20.96 -5.84 24.56
N ALA A 480 19.82 -5.42 24.01
CA ALA A 480 18.51 -5.71 24.59
C ALA A 480 18.14 -7.21 24.53
N CYS A 481 18.65 -7.97 23.56
CA CYS A 481 18.30 -9.38 23.34
C CYS A 481 19.39 -10.36 23.78
N THR A 482 20.61 -9.89 24.07
CA THR A 482 21.72 -10.76 24.46
C THR A 482 21.96 -10.76 25.96
N SER A 483 22.02 -11.96 26.53
CA SER A 483 22.62 -12.22 27.85
C SER A 483 23.94 -12.98 27.74
N ARG A 484 24.40 -13.30 26.52
CA ARG A 484 25.54 -14.18 26.26
C ARG A 484 26.71 -13.41 25.64
N PRO A 485 27.96 -13.70 26.06
CA PRO A 485 29.13 -12.95 25.60
C PRO A 485 29.60 -13.31 24.17
N SER A 486 29.21 -14.46 23.60
CA SER A 486 29.70 -14.90 22.28
C SER A 486 28.57 -15.02 21.24
N LEU A 487 28.75 -14.37 20.09
CA LEU A 487 27.90 -14.50 18.90
C LEU A 487 28.46 -15.56 17.94
N PRO A 488 27.63 -16.47 17.39
CA PRO A 488 28.07 -17.43 16.39
C PRO A 488 28.15 -16.78 15.01
N GLY A 489 29.03 -17.25 14.12
CA GLY A 489 29.00 -16.85 12.71
C GLY A 489 29.36 -15.38 12.45
N ASP A 490 28.73 -14.78 11.43
CA ASP A 490 29.12 -13.50 10.87
C ASP A 490 28.22 -12.33 11.29
N TRP A 491 28.69 -11.51 12.24
CA TRP A 491 27.96 -10.34 12.76
C TRP A 491 28.69 -9.03 12.52
N LEU A 492 27.92 -7.98 12.22
CA LEU A 492 28.35 -6.58 12.30
C LEU A 492 27.40 -5.85 13.26
N VAL A 493 27.92 -5.45 14.43
CA VAL A 493 27.16 -4.68 15.42
C VAL A 493 27.53 -3.20 15.30
N LEU A 494 26.57 -2.36 14.92
CA LEU A 494 26.77 -0.94 14.64
C LEU A 494 26.13 -0.04 15.68
N ASP A 495 26.80 1.05 16.02
CA ASP A 495 26.21 2.16 16.78
C ASP A 495 25.42 3.12 15.87
N ASP A 496 25.85 3.24 14.62
CA ASP A 496 25.29 4.13 13.61
C ASP A 496 25.24 3.43 12.25
N PHE A 497 24.10 3.49 11.57
CA PHE A 497 23.92 2.93 10.23
C PHE A 497 24.51 3.81 9.12
N ALA A 498 24.99 5.01 9.44
CA ALA A 498 25.82 5.80 8.53
C ALA A 498 27.30 5.33 8.47
N ASP A 499 27.70 4.35 9.30
CA ASP A 499 29.06 3.81 9.30
C ASP A 499 29.41 3.18 7.93
N PRO A 500 30.53 3.55 7.27
CA PRO A 500 30.97 2.94 6.01
C PRO A 500 31.12 1.41 6.05
N ALA A 501 31.32 0.82 7.23
CA ALA A 501 31.34 -0.62 7.42
C ALA A 501 30.02 -1.29 6.98
N LEU A 502 28.88 -0.60 7.06
CA LEU A 502 27.60 -1.08 6.56
C LEU A 502 27.67 -1.41 5.07
N ALA A 503 28.13 -0.46 4.24
CA ALA A 503 28.24 -0.63 2.80
C ALA A 503 29.22 -1.75 2.43
N ALA A 504 30.38 -1.81 3.12
CA ALA A 504 31.35 -2.88 2.93
C ALA A 504 30.75 -4.25 3.24
N LYS A 505 29.91 -4.35 4.28
CA LYS A 505 29.26 -5.60 4.69
C LYS A 505 28.15 -6.03 3.75
N LEU A 506 27.42 -5.08 3.16
CA LEU A 506 26.32 -5.35 2.23
C LEU A 506 26.77 -5.68 0.82
N GLN A 507 28.00 -5.34 0.44
CA GLN A 507 28.53 -5.51 -0.92
C GLN A 507 28.29 -6.90 -1.54
N PRO A 508 28.46 -8.04 -0.83
CA PRO A 508 28.23 -9.37 -1.40
C PRO A 508 26.75 -9.67 -1.72
N PHE A 509 25.83 -8.90 -1.14
CA PHE A 509 24.39 -9.09 -1.26
C PHE A 509 23.75 -8.18 -2.31
N LEU A 510 24.54 -7.30 -2.95
CA LEU A 510 24.06 -6.47 -4.04
C LEU A 510 23.88 -7.32 -5.31
N GLY A 511 22.74 -7.14 -5.98
CA GLY A 511 22.54 -7.65 -7.34
C GLY A 511 23.18 -6.74 -8.39
N PRO A 512 23.03 -7.06 -9.68
CA PRO A 512 23.43 -6.17 -10.76
C PRO A 512 22.71 -4.81 -10.67
N PRO A 513 23.39 -3.68 -11.00
CA PRO A 513 22.81 -2.34 -10.90
C PRO A 513 21.74 -2.05 -11.95
N ASP A 514 21.58 -2.91 -12.95
CA ASP A 514 20.60 -2.83 -14.04
C ASP A 514 19.47 -3.87 -13.90
N VAL A 515 19.39 -4.56 -12.76
CA VAL A 515 18.41 -5.63 -12.50
C VAL A 515 17.68 -5.41 -11.17
N ALA A 516 16.36 -5.51 -11.20
CA ALA A 516 15.55 -5.78 -10.01
C ALA A 516 15.14 -7.26 -10.03
N ARG A 517 15.71 -8.07 -9.14
CA ARG A 517 15.51 -9.52 -9.08
C ARG A 517 14.64 -9.89 -7.89
N TYR A 518 13.72 -10.83 -8.10
CA TYR A 518 12.87 -11.41 -7.06
C TYR A 518 12.91 -12.93 -7.16
N ARG A 519 13.24 -13.60 -6.05
CA ARG A 519 13.37 -15.05 -5.96
C ARG A 519 12.10 -15.66 -5.36
N PHE A 520 11.58 -16.67 -6.02
CA PHE A 520 10.50 -17.53 -5.56
C PHE A 520 11.03 -18.97 -5.46
N ALA A 521 10.26 -19.88 -4.86
CA ALA A 521 10.69 -21.25 -4.61
C ALA A 521 11.31 -21.95 -5.84
N ASP A 522 10.70 -21.81 -7.02
CA ASP A 522 11.14 -22.53 -8.24
C ASP A 522 11.59 -21.58 -9.37
N GLN A 523 11.49 -20.26 -9.16
CA GLN A 523 11.62 -19.27 -10.22
C GLN A 523 12.26 -17.98 -9.73
N THR A 524 12.92 -17.29 -10.65
CA THR A 524 13.42 -15.94 -10.45
C THR A 524 12.82 -15.03 -11.51
N VAL A 525 12.28 -13.90 -11.08
CA VAL A 525 11.84 -12.81 -11.95
C VAL A 525 12.91 -11.74 -11.95
N GLU A 526 13.35 -11.33 -13.12
CA GLU A 526 14.20 -10.16 -13.31
C GLU A 526 13.43 -9.09 -14.07
N PHE A 527 13.36 -7.90 -13.49
CA PHE A 527 13.00 -6.68 -14.21
C PHE A 527 14.28 -5.97 -14.61
N ARG A 528 14.34 -5.49 -15.85
CA ARG A 528 15.46 -4.70 -16.37
C ARG A 528 14.94 -3.39 -16.89
N ARG A 529 15.68 -2.31 -16.65
CA ARG A 529 15.39 -1.00 -17.24
C ARG A 529 15.32 -1.14 -18.76
N GLY A 530 14.23 -0.66 -19.37
CA GLY A 530 14.09 -0.61 -20.81
C GLY A 530 14.78 0.61 -21.43
N GLU A 531 14.62 0.75 -22.75
CA GLU A 531 15.25 1.84 -23.51
C GLU A 531 14.53 3.19 -23.31
N ALA A 532 13.24 3.17 -23.00
CA ALA A 532 12.43 4.35 -22.73
C ALA A 532 12.39 4.67 -21.22
N PRO A 533 12.22 5.95 -20.83
CA PRO A 533 11.93 6.31 -19.44
C PRO A 533 10.77 5.49 -18.88
N ASP A 534 10.84 5.12 -17.60
CA ASP A 534 9.85 4.32 -16.87
C ASP A 534 9.64 2.89 -17.37
N SER A 535 10.18 2.53 -18.54
CA SER A 535 9.97 1.20 -19.12
C SER A 535 10.76 0.13 -18.37
N VAL A 536 10.13 -1.03 -18.19
CA VAL A 536 10.80 -2.25 -17.72
C VAL A 536 10.51 -3.41 -18.65
N SER A 537 11.51 -4.28 -18.81
CA SER A 537 11.34 -5.59 -19.43
C SER A 537 11.38 -6.69 -18.36
N VAL A 538 10.66 -7.79 -18.60
CA VAL A 538 10.57 -8.91 -17.67
C VAL A 538 11.24 -10.15 -18.25
N LEU A 539 12.17 -10.73 -17.51
CA LEU A 539 12.79 -12.02 -17.79
C LEU A 539 12.44 -13.03 -16.69
N ARG A 540 12.08 -14.25 -17.10
CA ARG A 540 11.77 -15.36 -16.20
C ARG A 540 12.84 -16.42 -16.31
N LEU A 541 13.47 -16.74 -15.19
CA LEU A 541 14.50 -17.76 -15.10
C LEU A 541 13.95 -18.89 -14.22
N ARG A 542 13.93 -20.12 -14.73
CA ARG A 542 13.71 -21.29 -13.87
C ARG A 542 14.97 -21.50 -13.05
N GLN A 543 14.82 -21.79 -11.76
CA GLN A 543 15.97 -22.27 -11.00
C GLN A 543 16.35 -23.65 -11.57
N SER A 544 17.58 -23.76 -12.05
CA SER A 544 18.15 -25.05 -12.43
C SER A 544 18.49 -25.80 -11.15
N ASP A 545 17.92 -27.00 -11.00
CA ASP A 545 18.19 -27.93 -9.89
C ASP A 545 19.69 -28.15 -9.61
#